data_AF-A0A8D0CRK6-F1
#
_entry.id   AF-A0A8D0CRK6-F1
#
_cell.length_a   1.000
_cell.length_b   1.000
_cell.length_c   1.000
_cell.angle_alpha   90.00
_cell.angle_beta   90.00
_cell.angle_gamma   90.00
#
_symmetry.space_group_name_H-M   'P 1'
#
loop_
_entity.id
_entity.type
_entity.pdbx_description
1 polymer ?
#
loop_
_entity_poly.entity_id
_entity_poly.type
_entity_poly.pdbx_seq_one_letter_code
_entity_poly.pdbx_strand_id
1 'polypeptide(L)'
;MDNTGKEKEAIQLMAEADKKCKSSGSFLGGMFGGGPQKVEEACEMYCRAANMFKMAKNWSGAGSAFCKAARLHMQLQNKHDCATSFIDAGNAYKKSDPNEAIKCLNAAIDIYTDMVRSLQTVGWLVCVQQP
;
A
#
# COMPACT_ATOMS: atom_id res chain seq x y z
N MET A 1 -9.16 26.57 12.32
CA MET A 1 -9.17 25.48 11.31
C MET A 1 -8.18 24.45 11.77
N ASP A 2 -8.66 23.52 12.58
CA ASP A 2 -7.85 22.78 13.53
C ASP A 2 -7.37 21.48 12.89
N ASN A 3 -6.25 21.55 12.17
CA ASN A 3 -5.62 20.40 11.49
C ASN A 3 -5.34 19.24 12.45
N THR A 4 -5.10 19.54 13.72
CA THR A 4 -4.84 18.57 14.79
C THR A 4 -6.00 17.61 15.03
N GLY A 5 -7.25 18.00 14.76
CA GLY A 5 -8.40 17.09 14.87
C GLY A 5 -8.37 15.99 13.81
N LYS A 6 -8.08 16.38 12.57
CA LYS A 6 -8.00 15.46 11.42
C LYS A 6 -6.83 14.50 11.51
N GLU A 7 -5.69 14.97 12.02
CA GLU A 7 -4.54 14.09 12.28
C GLU A 7 -4.85 13.03 13.33
N LYS A 8 -5.53 13.41 14.41
CA LYS A 8 -5.92 12.45 15.46
C LYS A 8 -6.89 11.40 14.93
N GLU A 9 -7.88 11.81 14.13
CA GLU A 9 -8.81 10.89 13.46
C GLU A 9 -8.07 9.93 12.51
N ALA A 10 -7.12 10.45 11.73
CA ALA A 10 -6.29 9.64 10.84
C ALA A 10 -5.43 8.62 11.61
N ILE A 11 -4.83 9.01 12.74
CA ILE A 11 -4.06 8.10 13.60
C ILE A 11 -4.96 6.98 14.16
N GLN A 12 -6.18 7.31 14.57
CA GLN A 12 -7.14 6.33 15.06
C GLN A 12 -7.53 5.33 13.98
N LEU A 13 -7.83 5.80 12.77
CA LEU A 13 -8.11 4.94 11.61
C LEU A 13 -6.93 4.02 11.28
N MET A 14 -5.69 4.52 11.34
CA MET A 14 -4.50 3.68 11.16
C MET A 14 -4.37 2.61 12.24
N ALA A 15 -4.67 2.95 13.50
CA ALA A 15 -4.60 2.00 14.61
C ALA A 15 -5.68 0.90 14.50
N GLU A 16 -6.87 1.27 14.01
CA GLU A 16 -7.94 0.31 13.75
C GLU A 16 -7.61 -0.60 12.56
N ALA A 17 -7.04 -0.03 11.49
CA ALA A 17 -6.54 -0.80 10.34
C ALA A 17 -5.45 -1.80 10.73
N ASP A 18 -4.50 -1.41 11.60
CA ASP A 18 -3.45 -2.30 12.11
C ASP A 18 -4.03 -3.47 12.92
N LYS A 19 -5.04 -3.20 13.75
CA LYS A 19 -5.75 -4.26 14.51
C LYS A 19 -6.47 -5.22 13.56
N LYS A 20 -7.16 -4.72 12.54
CA LYS A 20 -7.82 -5.55 11.53
C LYS A 20 -6.82 -6.39 10.72
N CYS A 21 -5.66 -5.82 10.38
CA CYS A 21 -4.57 -6.52 9.70
C CYS A 21 -3.85 -7.56 10.58
N LYS A 22 -3.80 -7.40 11.90
CA LYS A 22 -3.19 -8.40 12.81
C LYS A 22 -4.15 -9.52 13.19
N SER A 23 -5.46 -9.22 13.24
CA SER A 23 -6.51 -10.20 13.53
C SER A 23 -6.57 -11.33 12.49
N SER A 24 -6.14 -11.08 11.25
CA SER A 24 -6.01 -12.12 10.21
C SER A 24 -4.86 -13.12 10.43
N GLY A 25 -3.93 -12.86 11.37
CA GLY A 25 -2.78 -13.72 11.68
C GLY A 25 -2.97 -14.72 12.82
N SER A 26 -4.16 -14.80 13.45
CA SER A 26 -4.46 -15.83 14.45
C SER A 26 -4.71 -17.18 13.78
N PHE A 27 -3.60 -17.84 13.45
CA PHE A 27 -3.42 -19.18 12.88
C PHE A 27 -4.08 -20.35 13.66
N LEU A 28 -4.94 -20.09 14.65
CA LEU A 28 -5.66 -21.09 15.46
C LEU A 28 -7.20 -21.02 15.26
N GLY A 29 -7.67 -20.45 14.14
CA GLY A 29 -9.08 -20.46 13.74
C GLY A 29 -9.20 -21.03 12.34
N GLY A 30 -9.41 -22.34 12.26
CA GLY A 30 -9.27 -23.12 11.04
C GLY A 30 -10.19 -22.69 9.89
N MET A 31 -9.73 -23.02 8.68
CA MET A 31 -10.54 -23.52 7.57
C MET A 31 -11.69 -22.59 7.12
N PHE A 32 -11.57 -22.07 5.89
CA PHE A 32 -12.62 -21.41 5.10
C PHE A 32 -12.70 -19.85 5.18
N GLY A 33 -11.97 -19.18 4.28
CA GLY A 33 -12.62 -18.18 3.40
C GLY A 33 -12.63 -16.68 3.74
N GLY A 34 -11.69 -16.11 4.51
CA GLY A 34 -11.76 -14.67 4.86
C GLY A 34 -10.44 -13.86 4.88
N GLY A 35 -9.36 -14.38 4.29
CA GLY A 35 -8.02 -13.79 4.40
C GLY A 35 -7.79 -12.48 3.63
N PRO A 36 -8.07 -12.41 2.31
CA PRO A 36 -7.72 -11.26 1.47
C PRO A 36 -8.59 -10.03 1.75
N GLN A 37 -9.90 -10.21 1.87
CA GLN A 37 -10.86 -9.10 2.02
C GLN A 37 -10.59 -8.26 3.28
N LYS A 38 -10.16 -8.87 4.39
CA LYS A 38 -9.81 -8.12 5.61
C LYS A 38 -8.57 -7.25 5.45
N VAL A 39 -7.60 -7.74 4.67
CA VAL A 39 -6.37 -7.00 4.38
C VAL A 39 -6.66 -5.87 3.38
N GLU A 40 -7.57 -6.12 2.43
CA GLU A 40 -8.05 -5.13 1.45
C GLU A 40 -8.82 -4.00 2.15
N GLU A 41 -9.73 -4.33 3.07
CA GLU A 41 -10.45 -3.36 3.90
C GLU A 41 -9.47 -2.55 4.78
N ALA A 42 -8.48 -3.20 5.41
CA ALA A 42 -7.41 -2.52 6.14
C ALA A 42 -6.65 -1.53 5.26
N CYS A 43 -6.41 -1.88 4.00
CA CYS A 43 -5.73 -1.02 3.05
C CYS A 43 -6.54 0.24 2.73
N GLU A 44 -7.85 0.11 2.46
CA GLU A 44 -8.74 1.25 2.25
C GLU A 44 -8.78 2.19 3.45
N MET A 45 -8.79 1.65 4.68
CA MET A 45 -8.70 2.46 5.91
C MET A 45 -7.38 3.24 5.99
N TYR A 46 -6.25 2.63 5.61
CA TYR A 46 -4.96 3.33 5.54
C TYR A 46 -4.96 4.45 4.49
N CYS A 47 -5.52 4.21 3.30
CA CYS A 47 -5.65 5.23 2.26
C CYS A 47 -6.55 6.40 2.71
N ARG A 48 -7.65 6.10 3.42
CA ARG A 48 -8.54 7.11 3.99
C ARG A 48 -7.82 7.96 5.05
N ALA A 49 -7.06 7.32 5.95
CA ALA A 49 -6.24 8.03 6.92
C ALA A 49 -5.17 8.90 6.24
N ALA A 50 -4.51 8.38 5.19
CA ALA A 50 -3.51 9.12 4.41
C ALA A 50 -4.11 10.37 3.76
N ASN A 51 -5.34 10.30 3.23
CA ASN A 51 -6.05 11.46 2.71
C ASN A 51 -6.35 12.50 3.78
N MET A 52 -6.72 12.08 5.01
CA MET A 52 -6.89 13.01 6.13
C MET A 52 -5.56 13.70 6.52
N PHE A 53 -4.44 12.97 6.53
CA PHE A 53 -3.11 13.56 6.75
C PHE A 53 -2.73 14.58 5.65
N LYS A 54 -3.06 14.30 4.38
CA LYS A 54 -2.89 15.27 3.28
C LYS A 54 -3.68 16.55 3.53
N MET A 55 -4.93 16.44 4.02
CA MET A 55 -5.74 17.62 4.37
C MET A 55 -5.17 18.40 5.55
N ALA A 56 -4.54 17.71 6.51
CA ALA A 56 -3.87 18.34 7.64
C ALA A 56 -2.51 18.97 7.27
N LYS A 57 -2.07 18.85 6.01
CA LYS A 57 -0.73 19.24 5.52
C LYS A 57 0.42 18.45 6.16
N ASN A 58 0.13 17.29 6.74
CA ASN A 58 1.12 16.41 7.33
C ASN A 58 1.57 15.37 6.29
N TRP A 59 2.54 15.78 5.48
CA TRP A 59 3.05 14.97 4.38
C TRP A 59 3.83 13.74 4.86
N SER A 60 4.58 13.84 5.96
CA SER A 60 5.33 12.71 6.55
C SER A 60 4.38 11.62 7.07
N GLY A 61 3.29 12.01 7.74
CA GLY A 61 2.27 11.08 8.24
C GLY A 61 1.49 10.42 7.10
N ALA A 62 1.12 11.19 6.07
CA ALA A 62 0.45 10.66 4.88
C ALA A 62 1.31 9.63 4.15
N GLY A 63 2.60 9.92 3.95
CA GLY A 63 3.54 9.00 3.32
C GLY A 63 3.64 7.68 4.09
N SER A 64 3.72 7.74 5.42
CA SER A 64 3.84 6.54 6.27
C SER A 64 2.57 5.67 6.19
N ALA A 65 1.40 6.30 6.14
CA ALA A 65 0.13 5.61 5.95
C ALA A 65 0.06 4.92 4.58
N PHE A 66 0.44 5.60 3.49
CA PHE A 66 0.50 5.00 2.16
C PHE A 66 1.53 3.87 2.06
N CYS A 67 2.69 3.98 2.70
CA CYS A 67 3.66 2.88 2.76
C CYS A 67 3.09 1.65 3.44
N LYS A 68 2.30 1.81 4.51
CA LYS A 68 1.61 0.68 5.16
C LYS A 68 0.57 0.07 4.22
N ALA A 69 -0.25 0.88 3.57
CA ALA A 69 -1.21 0.44 2.55
C ALA A 69 -0.52 -0.37 1.43
N ALA A 70 0.56 0.17 0.85
CA ALA A 70 1.32 -0.47 -0.21
C ALA A 70 1.88 -1.84 0.23
N ARG A 71 2.40 -1.95 1.47
CA ARG A 71 2.87 -3.22 2.01
C ARG A 71 1.75 -4.27 2.15
N LEU A 72 0.52 -3.85 2.45
CA LEU A 72 -0.63 -4.75 2.46
C LEU A 72 -1.02 -5.20 1.04
N HIS A 73 -1.04 -4.28 0.07
CA HIS A 73 -1.25 -4.63 -1.33
C HIS A 73 -0.20 -5.61 -1.87
N MET A 74 1.04 -5.52 -1.40
CA MET A 74 2.09 -6.49 -1.73
C MET A 74 1.76 -7.90 -1.21
N GLN A 75 1.17 -8.03 -0.02
CA GLN A 75 0.73 -9.32 0.53
C GLN A 75 -0.47 -9.88 -0.23
N LEU A 76 -1.35 -9.02 -0.71
CA LEU A 76 -2.51 -9.37 -1.53
C LEU A 76 -2.16 -9.78 -2.97
N GLN A 77 -0.87 -9.77 -3.35
CA GLN A 77 -0.39 -9.99 -4.72
C GLN A 77 -0.96 -9.00 -5.75
N ASN A 78 -1.54 -7.88 -5.30
CA ASN A 78 -2.07 -6.85 -6.17
C ASN A 78 -0.95 -5.85 -6.51
N LYS A 79 -0.09 -6.26 -7.45
CA LYS A 79 1.12 -5.52 -7.84
C LYS A 79 0.81 -4.12 -8.38
N HIS A 80 -0.30 -3.96 -9.12
CA HIS A 80 -0.70 -2.69 -9.72
C HIS A 80 -1.06 -1.64 -8.65
N ASP A 81 -1.91 -2.00 -7.70
CA ASP A 81 -2.35 -1.09 -6.64
C ASP A 81 -1.26 -0.83 -5.60
N CYS A 82 -0.39 -1.82 -5.38
CA CYS A 82 0.83 -1.66 -4.59
C CYS A 82 1.73 -0.56 -5.18
N ALA A 83 2.01 -0.62 -6.48
CA ALA A 83 2.88 0.35 -7.15
C ALA A 83 2.27 1.76 -7.14
N THR A 84 0.95 1.87 -7.36
CA THR A 84 0.22 3.15 -7.29
C THR A 84 0.32 3.76 -5.89
N SER A 85 0.14 2.95 -4.84
CA SER A 85 0.25 3.38 -3.44
C SER A 85 1.67 3.87 -3.08
N PHE A 86 2.71 3.21 -3.61
CA PHE A 86 4.10 3.67 -3.42
C PHE A 86 4.40 4.98 -4.14
N ILE A 87 3.82 5.22 -5.32
CA ILE A 87 3.93 6.50 -6.04
C ILE A 87 3.26 7.61 -5.22
N ASP A 88 2.08 7.36 -4.67
CA ASP A 88 1.38 8.34 -3.80
C ASP A 88 2.15 8.64 -2.52
N ALA A 89 2.76 7.62 -1.90
CA ALA A 89 3.68 7.81 -0.78
C ALA A 89 4.88 8.67 -1.18
N GLY A 90 5.52 8.37 -2.33
CA GLY A 90 6.64 9.15 -2.86
C GLY A 90 6.27 10.61 -3.14
N ASN A 91 5.07 10.85 -3.68
CA ASN A 91 4.55 12.20 -3.92
C ASN A 91 4.32 12.98 -2.61
N ALA A 92 3.87 12.32 -1.54
CA ALA A 92 3.75 12.93 -0.22
C ALA A 92 5.13 13.22 0.38
N TYR A 93 6.02 12.23 0.40
CA TYR A 93 7.37 12.37 0.96
C TYR A 93 8.25 13.36 0.20
N LYS A 94 8.03 13.59 -1.09
CA LYS A 94 8.77 14.61 -1.86
C LYS A 94 8.71 16.00 -1.21
N LYS A 95 7.63 16.30 -0.47
CA LYS A 95 7.44 17.58 0.23
C LYS A 95 7.97 17.59 1.67
N SER A 96 8.21 16.43 2.28
CA SER A 96 8.73 16.34 3.65
C SER A 96 10.17 15.83 3.70
N ASP A 97 10.41 14.66 3.10
CA ASP A 97 11.62 13.85 3.23
C ASP A 97 11.99 13.23 1.87
N PRO A 98 12.87 13.89 1.09
CA PRO A 98 13.25 13.41 -0.23
C PRO A 98 13.94 12.05 -0.21
N ASN A 99 14.66 11.71 0.88
CA ASN A 99 15.32 10.42 1.05
C ASN A 99 14.32 9.25 1.11
N GLU A 100 13.22 9.41 1.85
CA GLU A 100 12.16 8.39 1.92
C GLU A 100 11.35 8.33 0.63
N ALA A 101 11.17 9.47 -0.04
CA ALA A 101 10.53 9.51 -1.36
C ALA A 101 11.27 8.65 -2.39
N ILE A 102 12.61 8.75 -2.44
CA ILE A 102 13.44 7.95 -3.34
C ILE A 102 13.27 6.45 -3.05
N LYS A 103 13.27 6.05 -1.77
CA LYS A 103 13.05 4.64 -1.40
C LYS A 103 11.69 4.12 -1.86
N CYS A 104 10.63 4.91 -1.66
CA CYS A 104 9.28 4.54 -2.09
C CYS A 104 9.17 4.43 -3.61
N LEU A 105 9.77 5.36 -4.35
CA LEU A 105 9.76 5.34 -5.82
C LEU A 105 10.58 4.18 -6.38
N ASN A 106 11.74 3.86 -5.79
CA ASN A 106 12.52 2.69 -6.18
C ASN A 106 11.73 1.40 -5.97
N ALA A 107 11.01 1.26 -4.85
CA ALA A 107 10.14 0.11 -4.62
C ALA A 107 9.01 -0.01 -5.67
N ALA A 108 8.41 1.11 -6.08
CA ALA A 108 7.42 1.12 -7.16
C ALA A 108 8.03 0.67 -8.50
N ILE A 109 9.24 1.14 -8.83
CA ILE A 109 9.96 0.76 -10.05
C ILE A 109 10.27 -0.74 -10.05
N ASP A 110 10.73 -1.30 -8.93
CA ASP A 110 11.02 -2.73 -8.81
C ASP A 110 9.75 -3.56 -9.09
N ILE A 111 8.61 -3.13 -8.54
CA ILE A 111 7.32 -3.79 -8.74
C ILE A 111 6.85 -3.70 -10.20
N TYR A 112 6.96 -2.54 -10.84
CA TYR A 112 6.61 -2.39 -12.26
C TYR A 112 7.56 -3.18 -13.17
N THR A 113 8.86 -3.22 -12.85
CA THR A 113 9.85 -3.97 -13.61
C THR A 113 9.59 -5.47 -13.53
N ASP A 114 9.22 -5.98 -12.34
CA ASP A 114 8.82 -7.37 -12.16
C ASP A 114 7.54 -7.71 -12.97
N MET A 115 6.56 -6.80 -13.00
CA MET A 115 5.39 -6.94 -13.87
C MET A 115 5.77 -7.03 -15.35
N VAL A 116 6.59 -6.10 -15.86
CA VAL A 116 7.01 -6.08 -17.26
C VAL A 116 7.83 -7.33 -17.62
N ARG A 117 8.72 -7.78 -16.74
CA ARG A 117 9.50 -9.01 -16.94
C ARG A 117 8.61 -10.25 -17.00
N SER A 118 7.60 -10.32 -16.14
CA SER A 118 6.63 -11.42 -16.17
C SER A 118 5.85 -11.44 -17.49
N LEU A 119 5.46 -10.28 -18.01
CA LEU A 119 4.79 -10.11 -19.31
C LEU A 119 5.69 -10.49 -20.50
N GLN A 120 6.97 -10.11 -20.49
CA GLN A 120 7.91 -10.51 -21.53
C GLN A 120 8.16 -12.02 -21.55
N THR A 121 8.21 -12.65 -20.36
CA THR A 121 8.44 -14.09 -20.25
C THR A 121 7.24 -14.87 -20.79
N VAL A 122 6.00 -14.47 -20.47
CA VAL A 122 4.81 -15.10 -21.08
C VAL A 122 4.69 -14.82 -22.56
N GLY A 123 5.10 -13.63 -23.04
CA GLY A 123 5.16 -13.33 -24.47
C GLY A 123 6.13 -14.26 -25.22
N TRP A 124 7.32 -14.48 -24.67
CA TRP A 124 8.29 -15.43 -25.24
C TRP A 124 7.79 -16.87 -25.16
N LEU A 125 7.16 -17.29 -24.06
CA LEU A 125 6.58 -18.61 -23.90
C LEU A 125 5.44 -18.86 -24.91
N VAL A 126 4.56 -17.87 -25.11
CA VAL A 126 3.47 -17.94 -26.10
C VAL A 126 4.04 -17.98 -27.53
N CYS A 127 5.07 -17.20 -27.84
CA CYS A 127 5.74 -17.25 -29.14
C CYS A 127 6.49 -18.57 -29.40
N VAL A 128 7.04 -19.22 -28.37
CA VAL A 128 7.77 -20.51 -28.50
C VAL A 128 6.82 -21.73 -28.50
N GLN A 129 5.60 -21.58 -27.96
CA GLN A 129 4.59 -22.66 -27.87
C GLN A 129 3.58 -22.66 -29.03
N GLN A 130 3.70 -21.76 -30.01
CA GLN A 130 2.92 -21.83 -31.26
C GLN A 130 3.72 -22.63 -32.32
N PRO A 131 3.20 -23.79 -32.79
CA PRO A 131 3.79 -24.55 -33.88
C PRO A 131 3.57 -23.89 -35.26
#